data_AF-A0A160U3G3-F1
#
_entry.id   AF-A0A160U3G3-F1
#
_cell.length_a   1.000
_cell.length_b   1.000
_cell.length_c   1.000
_cell.angle_alpha   90.00
_cell.angle_beta   90.00
_cell.angle_gamma   90.00
#
_symmetry.space_group_name_H-M   'P 1'
#
loop_
_entity.id
_entity.type
_entity.pdbx_description
1 polymer ?
#
loop_
_entity_poly.entity_id
_entity_poly.type
_entity_poly.pdbx_seq_one_letter_code
_entity_poly.pdbx_strand_id
1 'polypeptide(L)'
;MISGGSSDPWYAALSKPFLTPPDVMFALVWPILFVLMAAGALLVLDRAGSFERAVSPLGLYYSMLVFNAGWSLAFFGMNEVALALGILVALWLLIVAMMQDFWRYSHLAALLQIPYLVWISFAGYLNAYILFTN
;
A
#
# COMPACT_ATOMS: atom_id res chain seq x y z
N MET A 1 -0.82 -11.16 8.65
CA MET A 1 -0.25 -9.80 8.62
C MET A 1 0.58 -9.64 9.88
N ILE A 2 1.88 -9.40 9.73
CA ILE A 2 2.78 -9.15 10.87
C ILE A 2 2.58 -7.67 11.21
N SER A 3 1.58 -7.37 12.02
CA SER A 3 1.34 -6.03 12.54
C SER A 3 1.99 -5.96 13.91
N GLY A 4 3.14 -5.30 14.01
CA GLY A 4 3.71 -4.91 15.29
C GLY A 4 2.85 -3.81 15.90
N GLY A 5 1.77 -4.18 16.58
CA GLY A 5 1.05 -3.25 17.45
C GLY A 5 1.92 -2.83 18.63
N SER A 6 1.37 -2.01 19.53
CA SER A 6 1.95 -1.49 20.78
C SER A 6 2.65 -2.52 21.71
N SER A 7 2.60 -3.80 21.37
CA SER A 7 3.33 -4.91 22.00
C SER A 7 4.76 -5.10 21.48
N ASP A 8 5.17 -4.43 20.40
CA ASP A 8 6.54 -4.54 19.87
C ASP A 8 7.48 -3.53 20.57
N PRO A 9 8.44 -3.98 21.41
CA PRO A 9 9.31 -3.09 22.18
C PRO A 9 10.15 -2.17 21.29
N TRP A 10 10.49 -2.63 20.08
CA TRP A 10 11.24 -1.84 19.11
C TRP A 10 10.40 -0.69 18.58
N TYR A 11 9.16 -0.96 18.16
CA TYR A 11 8.25 0.07 17.66
C TYR A 11 7.84 1.07 18.75
N ALA A 12 7.77 0.63 20.01
CA ALA A 12 7.51 1.50 21.16
C ALA A 12 8.67 2.46 21.47
N ALA A 13 9.92 2.08 21.17
CA ALA A 13 11.11 2.88 21.43
C ALA A 13 11.37 3.98 20.37
N LEU A 14 10.73 3.91 19.20
CA LEU A 14 10.93 4.88 18.12
C LEU A 14 10.26 6.22 18.41
N SER A 15 10.96 7.30 18.06
CA SER A 15 10.43 8.67 18.06
C SER A 15 9.32 8.80 17.01
N LYS A 16 8.06 8.68 17.44
CA LYS A 16 6.87 8.77 16.58
C LYS A 16 6.37 10.23 16.48
N PRO A 17 6.00 10.70 15.28
CA PRO A 17 5.41 12.04 15.13
C PRO A 17 4.05 12.10 15.81
N PHE A 18 3.61 13.30 16.21
CA PHE A 18 2.30 13.51 16.84
C PHE A 18 1.10 13.03 15.97
N LEU A 19 1.32 12.93 14.66
CA LEU A 19 0.34 12.45 13.68
C LEU A 19 0.26 10.91 13.56
N THR A 20 1.00 10.13 14.35
CA THR A 20 0.93 8.66 14.25
C THR A 20 -0.49 8.16 14.59
N PRO A 21 -1.18 7.47 13.66
CA PRO A 21 -2.50 6.92 13.93
C PRO A 21 -2.44 5.86 15.02
N PRO A 22 -3.55 5.64 15.76
CA PRO A 22 -3.67 4.47 16.62
C PRO A 22 -3.50 3.17 15.82
N ASP A 23 -2.91 2.13 16.42
CA ASP A 23 -2.70 0.82 15.77
C ASP A 23 -4.00 0.23 15.19
N VAL A 24 -5.14 0.50 15.85
CA VAL A 24 -6.47 0.11 15.40
C VAL A 24 -6.81 0.71 14.04
N MET A 25 -6.36 1.94 13.74
CA MET A 25 -6.57 2.58 12.45
C MET A 25 -5.87 1.82 11.34
N PHE A 26 -4.64 1.35 11.57
CA PHE A 26 -3.94 0.49 10.62
C PHE A 26 -4.70 -0.80 10.38
N ALA A 27 -5.20 -1.44 11.44
CA ALA A 27 -5.98 -2.68 11.34
C ALA A 27 -7.31 -2.52 10.59
N LEU A 28 -7.94 -1.34 10.64
CA LEU A 28 -9.21 -1.06 9.95
C LEU A 28 -9.03 -0.59 8.50
N VAL A 29 -8.03 0.25 8.25
CA VAL A 29 -7.83 0.85 6.93
C VAL A 29 -7.36 -0.19 5.92
N TRP A 30 -6.46 -1.10 6.30
CA TRP A 30 -5.96 -2.14 5.38
C TRP A 30 -7.06 -3.01 4.76
N PRO A 31 -7.98 -3.64 5.52
CA PRO A 31 -9.09 -4.40 4.95
C PRO A 31 -9.96 -3.58 3.99
N ILE A 32 -10.28 -2.33 4.34
CA ILE A 32 -11.07 -1.44 3.49
C ILE A 32 -10.35 -1.19 2.16
N LEU A 33 -9.05 -0.90 2.22
CA LEU A 33 -8.23 -0.73 1.03
C LEU A 33 -8.18 -2.00 0.19
N PHE A 34 -7.97 -3.17 0.79
CA PHE A 34 -7.98 -4.45 0.06
C PHE A 34 -9.29 -4.68 -0.68
N VAL A 35 -10.43 -4.35 -0.06
CA VAL A 35 -11.74 -4.43 -0.71
C VAL A 35 -11.85 -3.44 -1.88
N LEU A 36 -11.41 -2.19 -1.72
CA LEU A 36 -11.42 -1.18 -2.78
C LEU A 36 -10.52 -1.56 -3.96
N MET A 37 -9.32 -2.08 -3.67
CA MET A 37 -8.38 -2.53 -4.69
C MET A 37 -8.94 -3.73 -5.47
N ALA A 38 -9.48 -4.73 -4.76
CA ALA A 38 -10.11 -5.89 -5.38
C ALA A 38 -11.34 -5.50 -6.21
N ALA A 39 -12.18 -4.58 -5.72
CA ALA A 39 -13.32 -4.07 -6.47
C ALA A 39 -12.89 -3.36 -7.76
N GLY A 40 -11.82 -2.56 -7.70
CA GLY A 40 -11.23 -1.92 -8.88
C GLY A 40 -10.72 -2.95 -9.91
N ALA A 41 -10.00 -3.98 -9.45
CA ALA A 41 -9.49 -5.05 -10.32
C ALA A 41 -10.62 -5.85 -11.00
N LEU A 42 -11.67 -6.19 -10.24
CA LEU A 42 -12.85 -6.87 -10.79
C LEU A 42 -13.58 -6.01 -11.83
N LEU A 43 -13.68 -4.71 -11.60
CA LEU A 43 -14.32 -3.79 -12.54
C LEU A 43 -13.49 -3.65 -13.84
N VAL A 44 -12.16 -3.65 -13.75
CA VAL A 44 -11.29 -3.66 -14.94
C VAL A 44 -11.44 -4.97 -15.70
N LEU A 45 -11.50 -6.11 -15.01
CA LEU A 45 -11.69 -7.41 -15.64
C LEU A 45 -13.03 -7.50 -16.39
N ASP A 46 -14.10 -7.00 -15.77
CA ASP A 46 -15.44 -6.89 -16.39
C ASP A 46 -15.41 -6.01 -17.65
N ARG A 47 -14.77 -4.83 -17.58
CA ARG A 47 -14.68 -3.89 -18.71
C ARG A 47 -13.72 -4.32 -19.82
N ALA A 48 -12.66 -5.06 -19.49
CA ALA A 48 -11.74 -5.59 -20.48
C ALA A 48 -12.36 -6.70 -21.34
N GLY A 49 -13.40 -7.38 -20.83
CA GLY A 49 -14.16 -8.42 -21.53
C GLY A 49 -13.42 -9.74 -21.78
N SER A 50 -12.11 -9.79 -21.50
CA SER A 50 -11.28 -11.00 -21.54
C SER A 50 -10.06 -10.84 -20.64
N PHE A 51 -9.62 -11.94 -20.03
CA PHE A 51 -8.43 -11.97 -19.20
C PHE A 51 -7.17 -11.52 -19.95
N GLU A 52 -7.02 -11.88 -21.24
CA GLU A 52 -5.87 -11.50 -22.07
C GLU A 52 -5.68 -9.99 -22.18
N ARG A 53 -6.79 -9.24 -22.25
CA ARG A 53 -6.78 -7.77 -22.28
C ARG A 53 -6.57 -7.15 -20.90
N ALA A 54 -6.78 -7.92 -19.84
CA ALA A 54 -6.59 -7.50 -18.46
C ALA A 54 -5.25 -7.96 -17.86
N VAL A 55 -4.39 -8.67 -18.61
CA VAL A 55 -3.11 -9.20 -18.10
C VAL A 55 -2.19 -8.09 -17.58
N SER A 56 -2.06 -6.98 -18.31
CA SER A 56 -1.24 -5.83 -17.86
C SER A 56 -1.74 -5.22 -16.54
N PRO A 57 -3.01 -4.78 -16.42
CA PRO A 57 -3.52 -4.20 -15.19
C PRO A 57 -3.55 -5.19 -14.02
N LEU A 58 -3.87 -6.47 -14.27
CA LEU A 58 -3.85 -7.50 -13.22
C LEU A 58 -2.41 -7.85 -12.79
N GLY A 59 -1.46 -7.87 -13.71
CA GLY A 59 -0.04 -8.05 -13.40
C GLY A 59 0.46 -6.98 -12.44
N LEU A 60 0.14 -5.71 -12.72
CA LEU A 60 0.46 -4.58 -11.83
C LEU A 60 -0.20 -4.73 -10.46
N TYR A 61 -1.46 -5.15 -10.41
CA TYR A 61 -2.18 -5.41 -9.16
C TYR A 61 -1.50 -6.50 -8.32
N TYR A 62 -1.10 -7.63 -8.92
CA TYR A 62 -0.38 -8.69 -8.20
C TYR A 62 1.02 -8.23 -7.76
N SER A 63 1.76 -7.51 -8.61
CA SER A 63 3.05 -6.93 -8.22
C SER A 63 2.91 -5.99 -7.02
N MET A 64 1.88 -5.14 -7.03
CA MET A 64 1.57 -4.24 -5.92
C MET A 64 1.29 -5.00 -4.62
N LEU A 65 0.58 -6.14 -4.66
CA LEU A 65 0.37 -6.99 -3.48
C LEU A 65 1.67 -7.60 -2.94
N VAL A 66 2.57 -8.04 -3.82
CA VAL A 66 3.88 -8.59 -3.41
C VAL A 66 4.72 -7.51 -2.73
N PHE A 67 4.80 -6.31 -3.30
CA PHE A 67 5.52 -5.18 -2.69
C PHE A 67 4.89 -4.76 -1.37
N ASN A 68 3.56 -4.80 -1.27
CA ASN A 68 2.85 -4.52 -0.02
C ASN A 68 3.24 -5.49 1.11
N ALA A 69 3.27 -6.80 0.80
CA ALA A 69 3.73 -7.80 1.75
C ALA A 69 5.23 -7.64 2.10
N GLY A 70 6.05 -7.32 1.10
CA GLY A 70 7.47 -7.05 1.27
C GLY A 70 7.75 -5.86 2.19
N TRP A 71 6.93 -4.80 2.10
CA TRP A 71 7.02 -3.65 2.99
C TRP A 71 6.77 -4.03 4.45
N SER A 72 5.71 -4.81 4.71
CA SER A 72 5.39 -5.29 6.06
C SER A 72 6.52 -6.14 6.64
N LEU A 73 7.17 -6.96 5.81
CA LEU A 73 8.32 -7.77 6.24
C LEU A 73 9.57 -6.92 6.51
N ALA A 74 9.88 -5.95 5.64
CA ALA A 74 11.04 -5.08 5.82
C ALA A 74 10.89 -4.19 7.08
N PHE A 75 9.69 -3.64 7.30
CA PHE A 75 9.44 -2.72 8.41
C PHE A 75 9.31 -3.45 9.75
N PHE A 76 8.45 -4.48 9.85
CA PHE A 76 8.17 -5.17 11.12
C PHE A 76 9.00 -6.44 11.33
N GLY A 77 9.45 -7.09 10.27
CA GLY A 77 10.25 -8.32 10.36
C GLY A 77 11.73 -8.04 10.48
N MET A 78 12.24 -7.12 9.64
CA MET A 78 13.67 -6.80 9.58
C MET A 78 14.04 -5.53 10.36
N ASN A 79 13.06 -4.73 10.79
CA ASN A 79 13.29 -3.44 11.45
C ASN A 79 14.15 -2.46 10.61
N GLU A 80 14.16 -2.65 9.29
CA GLU A 80 14.97 -1.90 8.33
C GLU A 80 14.15 -0.76 7.73
N VAL A 81 14.11 0.37 8.44
CA VAL A 81 13.29 1.54 8.07
C VAL A 81 13.67 2.08 6.68
N ALA A 82 14.96 2.17 6.36
CA ALA A 82 15.43 2.65 5.06
C ALA A 82 14.99 1.75 3.90
N LEU A 83 15.09 0.43 4.08
CA LEU A 83 14.62 -0.54 3.08
C LEU A 83 13.11 -0.46 2.91
N ALA A 84 12.36 -0.36 4.02
CA ALA A 84 10.92 -0.20 3.99
C ALA A 84 10.50 1.09 3.26
N LEU A 85 11.21 2.20 3.44
CA LEU A 85 10.96 3.43 2.68
C LEU A 85 11.17 3.22 1.18
N GLY A 86 12.26 2.56 0.78
CA GLY A 86 12.53 2.24 -0.63
C GLY A 86 11.43 1.38 -1.26
N ILE A 87 10.98 0.34 -0.56
CA ILE A 87 9.85 -0.51 -1.00
C ILE A 87 8.56 0.32 -1.10
N LEU A 88 8.32 1.23 -0.16
CA LEU A 88 7.13 2.07 -0.14
C LEU A 88 7.10 3.06 -1.32
N VAL A 89 8.25 3.63 -1.69
CA VAL A 89 8.38 4.46 -2.90
C VAL A 89 8.10 3.64 -4.16
N ALA A 90 8.66 2.43 -4.26
CA ALA A 90 8.38 1.53 -5.38
C ALA A 90 6.89 1.14 -5.45
N LEU A 91 6.27 0.87 -4.30
CA LEU A 91 4.85 0.60 -4.17
C LEU A 91 4.00 1.79 -4.63
N TRP A 92 4.38 3.02 -4.27
CA TRP A 92 3.71 4.24 -4.71
C TRP A 92 3.74 4.37 -6.24
N LEU A 93 4.91 4.15 -6.86
CA LEU A 93 5.04 4.17 -8.32
C LEU A 93 4.21 3.08 -9.00
N LEU A 94 4.18 1.86 -8.44
CA LEU A 94 3.34 0.77 -8.93
C LEU A 94 1.85 1.10 -8.88
N ILE A 95 1.39 1.76 -7.82
CA ILE A 95 -0.02 2.19 -7.70
C ILE A 95 -0.35 3.21 -8.78
N VAL A 96 0.51 4.20 -9.01
CA VAL A 96 0.29 5.20 -10.06
C VAL A 96 0.26 4.55 -11.44
N ALA A 97 1.19 3.64 -11.73
CA ALA A 97 1.19 2.89 -12.99
C ALA A 97 -0.10 2.04 -13.15
N MET A 98 -0.53 1.36 -12.09
CA MET A 98 -1.78 0.60 -12.07
C MET A 98 -3.00 1.49 -12.30
N MET A 99 -3.05 2.67 -11.67
CA MET A 99 -4.13 3.65 -11.85
C MET A 99 -4.20 4.16 -13.28
N GLN A 100 -3.06 4.42 -13.93
CA GLN A 100 -3.00 4.83 -15.33
C GLN A 100 -3.56 3.74 -16.27
N ASP A 101 -3.20 2.49 -16.02
CA ASP A 101 -3.74 1.36 -16.79
C ASP A 101 -5.23 1.16 -16.51
N PHE A 102 -5.67 1.25 -15.25
CA PHE A 102 -7.09 1.15 -14.88
C PHE A 102 -7.91 2.25 -15.53
N TRP A 103 -7.36 3.46 -15.65
CA TRP A 103 -8.03 4.59 -16.28
C TRP A 103 -8.41 4.31 -17.74
N ARG A 104 -7.62 3.51 -18.46
CA ARG A 104 -7.90 3.12 -19.85
C ARG A 104 -9.16 2.25 -19.99
N TYR A 105 -9.53 1.52 -18.95
CA TYR A 105 -10.71 0.64 -18.96
C TYR A 105 -11.90 1.24 -18.19
N SER A 106 -11.63 1.86 -17.04
CA SER A 106 -12.65 2.49 -16.20
C SER A 106 -12.06 3.56 -15.28
N HIS A 107 -12.54 4.78 -15.44
CA HIS A 107 -12.19 5.90 -14.57
C HIS A 107 -12.59 5.61 -13.11
N LEU A 108 -13.71 4.92 -12.90
CA LEU A 108 -14.17 4.54 -11.57
C LEU A 108 -13.19 3.57 -10.89
N ALA A 109 -12.64 2.61 -11.63
CA ALA A 109 -11.67 1.66 -11.07
C ALA A 109 -10.39 2.37 -10.61
N ALA A 110 -9.92 3.37 -11.38
CA ALA A 110 -8.78 4.19 -11.00
C ALA A 110 -9.08 5.09 -9.79
N LEU A 111 -10.26 5.72 -9.76
CA LEU A 111 -10.71 6.58 -8.63
C LEU A 111 -10.78 5.79 -7.31
N LEU A 112 -11.20 4.53 -7.34
CA LEU A 112 -11.22 3.65 -6.16
C LEU A 112 -9.83 3.40 -5.54
N GLN A 113 -8.75 3.65 -6.29
CA GLN A 113 -7.38 3.50 -5.78
C GLN A 113 -6.83 4.77 -5.12
N ILE A 114 -7.52 5.92 -5.25
CA ILE A 114 -7.08 7.17 -4.62
C ILE A 114 -6.93 7.04 -3.10
N PRO A 115 -7.90 6.44 -2.35
CA PRO A 115 -7.74 6.24 -0.93
C PRO A 115 -6.47 5.44 -0.57
N TYR A 116 -6.11 4.48 -1.43
CA TYR A 116 -4.90 3.68 -1.24
C TYR A 116 -3.63 4.51 -1.45
N LEU A 117 -3.58 5.31 -2.52
CA LEU A 117 -2.45 6.19 -2.79
C LEU A 117 -2.24 7.20 -1.65
N VAL A 118 -3.31 7.80 -1.13
CA VAL A 118 -3.27 8.71 0.02
C VAL A 118 -2.71 8.00 1.26
N TRP A 119 -3.18 6.78 1.52
CA TRP A 119 -2.69 5.98 2.66
C TRP A 119 -1.20 5.65 2.54
N ILE A 120 -0.73 5.24 1.36
CA ILE A 120 0.69 4.96 1.14
C ILE A 120 1.52 6.24 1.26
N SER A 121 1.08 7.37 0.73
CA SER A 121 1.78 8.65 0.93
C SER A 121 1.91 9.01 2.42
N PHE A 122 0.85 8.80 3.20
CA PHE A 122 0.87 9.02 4.64
C PHE A 122 1.81 8.06 5.37
N ALA A 123 1.79 6.77 5.02
CA ALA A 123 2.73 5.78 5.54
C ALA A 123 4.20 6.11 5.17
N GLY A 124 4.43 6.66 3.98
CA GLY A 124 5.74 7.15 3.53
C GLY A 124 6.24 8.34 4.35
N TYR A 125 5.35 9.29 4.67
CA TYR A 125 5.67 10.40 5.58
C TYR A 125 6.08 9.89 6.96
N LEU A 126 5.32 8.95 7.55
CA LEU A 126 5.67 8.36 8.85
C LEU A 126 7.02 7.64 8.81
N ASN A 127 7.25 6.83 7.76
CA ASN A 127 8.49 6.06 7.62
C ASN A 127 9.70 6.98 7.42
N ALA A 128 9.59 8.01 6.57
CA ALA A 128 10.62 9.02 6.39
C ALA A 128 10.90 9.77 7.69
N TYR A 129 9.86 10.16 8.44
CA TYR A 129 10.04 10.82 9.74
C TYR A 129 10.83 9.93 10.72
N ILE A 130 10.47 8.64 10.83
CA ILE A 130 11.18 7.68 11.69
C ILE A 130 12.64 7.55 11.26
N LEU A 131 12.92 7.51 9.95
CA LEU A 131 14.28 7.42 9.41
C LEU A 131 15.13 8.68 9.69
N PHE A 132 14.54 9.86 9.70
CA PHE A 132 15.28 11.11 9.97
C PHE A 132 15.42 11.43 11.46
N THR A 133 14.63 10.81 12.33
CA THR A 133 14.62 11.08 13.79
C THR A 133 15.30 10.01 14.64
N ASN A 134 15.74 8.90 14.05
CA ASN A 134 16.49 7.82 14.71
C ASN A 134 17.75 7.49 13.90
#